data_AF-A0A4R6TL97-F1
#
_entry.id   AF-A0A4R6TL97-F1
#
_cell.length_a   1.000
_cell.length_b   1.000
_cell.length_c   1.000
_cell.angle_alpha   90.00
_cell.angle_beta   90.00
_cell.angle_gamma   90.00
#
_symmetry.space_group_name_H-M   'P 1'
#
loop_
_entity.id
_entity.type
_entity.pdbx_description
1 polymer ?
#
loop_
_entity_poly.entity_id
_entity_poly.type
_entity_poly.pdbx_seq_one_letter_code
_entity_poly.pdbx_strand_id
1 'polypeptide(L)'
;MDDQNLVRINKYFSEVGYCSRREADKLIEKKQVTINGKLAEMGSKVSPGDEVRLNGKLITGKESKQVYLAFNKPRGIVCTTDTRREKNNIIDYINYPERIFPIGRLDKDSQGLILLTSDGDIVNKILRARNNHEKEYLVTVKYPITKSFIHKMSNGVPILGTVTRKCVVEQLDRFRFRIILTQGLNRQIRRMCEHLGNRVVELERYRIMNINLDVPLGKWRHLTKGELREIQDLLADSSKTYDDSQ
;
A
#
# COMPACT_ATOMS: atom_id res chain seq x y z
N MET A 1 -20.20 -29.25 1.84
CA MET A 1 -20.87 -27.94 1.77
C MET A 1 -19.77 -26.89 1.90
N ASP A 2 -19.56 -26.13 0.83
CA ASP A 2 -18.35 -25.35 0.58
C ASP A 2 -18.09 -24.25 1.61
N ASP A 3 -17.02 -24.41 2.39
CA ASP A 3 -16.41 -23.36 3.23
C ASP A 3 -15.67 -22.30 2.36
N GLN A 4 -15.77 -22.39 1.02
CA GLN A 4 -14.97 -21.60 0.08
C GLN A 4 -15.44 -20.14 -0.12
N ASN A 5 -16.61 -19.73 0.41
CA ASN A 5 -17.15 -18.39 0.16
C ASN A 5 -17.54 -17.59 1.41
N LEU A 6 -17.09 -18.01 2.59
CA LEU A 6 -17.36 -17.29 3.82
C LEU A 6 -16.36 -16.14 4.04
N VAL A 7 -16.88 -14.92 4.19
CA VAL A 7 -16.09 -13.70 4.41
C VAL A 7 -16.23 -13.26 5.87
N ARG A 8 -15.14 -12.91 6.56
CA ARG A 8 -15.25 -12.33 7.92
C ARG A 8 -16.06 -11.04 7.88
N ILE A 9 -16.96 -10.84 8.83
CA ILE A 9 -17.88 -9.69 8.87
C ILE A 9 -17.17 -8.34 8.77
N ASN A 10 -16.01 -8.17 9.40
CA ASN A 10 -15.23 -6.93 9.30
C ASN A 10 -14.64 -6.70 7.90
N LYS A 11 -14.27 -7.77 7.18
CA LYS A 11 -13.87 -7.74 5.78
C LYS A 11 -15.07 -7.39 4.91
N TYR A 12 -16.25 -7.99 5.15
CA TYR A 12 -17.49 -7.66 4.44
C TYR A 12 -17.81 -6.15 4.50
N PHE A 13 -17.82 -5.55 5.70
CA PHE A 13 -18.04 -4.10 5.88
C PHE A 13 -17.02 -3.23 5.11
N SER A 14 -15.78 -3.71 4.99
CA SER A 14 -14.74 -3.02 4.23
C SER A 14 -14.92 -3.16 2.72
N GLU A 15 -15.40 -4.30 2.23
CA GLU A 15 -15.61 -4.58 0.80
C GLU A 15 -16.85 -3.88 0.25
N VAL A 16 -17.93 -3.82 1.02
CA VAL A 16 -19.13 -3.05 0.67
C VAL A 16 -18.91 -1.52 0.79
N GLY A 17 -17.70 -1.09 1.17
CA GLY A 17 -17.30 0.31 1.25
C GLY A 17 -17.84 1.07 2.46
N TYR A 18 -18.41 0.39 3.47
CA TYR A 18 -19.05 1.05 4.60
C TYR A 18 -18.06 1.69 5.58
N CYS A 19 -17.06 0.94 6.05
CA CYS A 19 -16.03 1.45 6.96
C CYS A 19 -14.73 0.62 6.91
N SER A 20 -13.68 1.02 7.63
CA SER A 20 -12.47 0.19 7.75
C SER A 20 -12.73 -1.07 8.59
N ARG A 21 -11.93 -2.14 8.39
CA ARG A 21 -12.05 -3.37 9.20
C ARG A 21 -12.03 -3.11 10.71
N ARG A 22 -11.15 -2.22 11.18
CA ARG A 22 -11.04 -1.85 12.60
C ARG A 22 -12.26 -1.07 13.11
N GLU A 23 -12.88 -0.27 12.26
CA GLU A 23 -14.14 0.40 12.62
C GLU A 23 -15.28 -0.59 12.65
N ALA A 24 -15.33 -1.55 11.71
CA ALA A 24 -16.30 -2.63 11.73
C ALA A 24 -16.17 -3.46 13.02
N ASP A 25 -14.96 -3.82 13.44
CA ASP A 25 -14.71 -4.50 14.72
C ASP A 25 -15.29 -3.73 15.92
N LYS A 26 -15.15 -2.39 15.95
CA LYS A 26 -15.74 -1.54 16.99
C LYS A 26 -17.28 -1.52 16.94
N LEU A 27 -17.88 -1.61 15.76
CA LEU A 27 -19.34 -1.66 15.62
C LEU A 27 -19.89 -3.01 16.10
N ILE A 28 -19.17 -4.09 15.81
CA ILE A 28 -19.48 -5.45 16.26
C ILE A 28 -19.36 -5.53 17.79
N GLU A 29 -18.28 -5.02 18.37
CA GLU A 29 -18.06 -4.97 19.81
C GLU A 29 -19.18 -4.19 20.54
N LYS A 30 -19.69 -3.13 19.92
CA LYS A 30 -20.85 -2.36 20.42
C LYS A 30 -22.20 -3.05 20.22
N LYS A 31 -22.24 -4.29 19.73
CA LYS A 31 -23.46 -5.07 19.46
C LYS A 31 -24.43 -4.36 18.52
N GLN A 32 -23.91 -3.60 17.56
CA GLN A 32 -24.72 -2.85 16.59
C GLN A 32 -24.97 -3.62 15.30
N VAL A 33 -24.24 -4.71 15.08
CA VAL A 33 -24.26 -5.50 13.83
C VAL A 33 -25.03 -6.78 14.04
N THR A 34 -25.92 -7.11 13.10
CA THR A 34 -26.59 -8.41 13.04
C THR A 34 -26.37 -9.10 11.69
N ILE A 35 -26.36 -10.43 11.72
CA ILE A 35 -26.34 -11.32 10.54
C ILE A 35 -27.59 -12.19 10.64
N ASN A 36 -28.49 -12.10 9.67
CA ASN A 36 -29.77 -12.80 9.66
C ASN A 36 -30.57 -12.60 10.96
N GLY A 37 -30.57 -11.36 11.49
CA GLY A 37 -31.25 -11.00 12.73
C GLY A 37 -30.55 -11.40 14.03
N LYS A 38 -29.46 -12.18 13.98
CA LYS A 38 -28.65 -12.54 15.17
C LYS A 38 -27.48 -11.58 15.34
N LEU A 39 -27.12 -11.24 16.58
CA LEU A 39 -25.95 -10.39 16.86
C LEU A 39 -24.68 -11.02 16.29
N ALA A 40 -23.89 -10.21 15.57
CA ALA A 40 -22.59 -10.63 15.10
C ALA A 40 -21.57 -10.59 16.25
N GLU A 41 -20.63 -11.51 16.22
CA GLU A 41 -19.51 -11.57 17.15
C GLU A 41 -18.18 -11.33 16.42
N MET A 42 -17.14 -11.07 17.19
CA MET A 42 -15.80 -10.90 16.65
C MET A 42 -15.36 -12.17 15.92
N GLY A 43 -15.11 -12.04 14.62
CA GLY A 43 -14.72 -13.15 13.77
C GLY A 43 -15.87 -13.91 13.10
N SER A 44 -17.14 -13.53 13.34
CA SER A 44 -18.26 -14.06 12.57
C SER A 44 -18.01 -13.98 11.07
N LYS A 45 -18.52 -14.96 10.34
CA LYS A 45 -18.42 -15.04 8.89
C LYS A 45 -19.80 -14.79 8.25
N VAL A 46 -19.78 -14.25 7.05
CA VAL A 46 -20.93 -13.87 6.22
C VAL A 46 -20.86 -14.67 4.93
N SER A 47 -21.97 -15.30 4.59
CA SER A 47 -22.19 -16.00 3.32
C SER A 47 -22.81 -15.04 2.30
N PRO A 48 -22.70 -15.29 0.98
CA PRO A 48 -23.29 -14.40 -0.04
C PRO A 48 -24.80 -14.15 0.10
N GLY A 49 -25.56 -15.07 0.70
CA GLY A 49 -27.00 -14.93 0.94
C GLY A 49 -27.37 -14.36 2.32
N ASP A 50 -26.39 -14.09 3.18
CA ASP A 50 -26.67 -13.61 4.55
C ASP A 50 -27.04 -12.12 4.56
N GLU A 51 -28.04 -11.79 5.37
CA GLU A 51 -28.53 -10.44 5.55
C GLU A 51 -27.76 -9.74 6.68
N VAL A 52 -26.85 -8.83 6.31
CA VAL A 52 -26.08 -8.04 7.27
C VAL A 52 -26.78 -6.71 7.54
N ARG A 53 -27.09 -6.41 8.81
CA ARG A 53 -27.66 -5.13 9.23
C ARG A 53 -26.78 -4.43 10.26
N LEU A 54 -26.78 -3.10 10.21
CA LEU A 54 -26.23 -2.24 11.25
C LEU A 54 -27.35 -1.37 11.82
N ASN A 55 -27.61 -1.47 13.12
CA ASN A 55 -28.70 -0.76 13.80
C ASN A 55 -30.05 -0.92 13.06
N GLY A 56 -30.33 -2.14 12.57
CA GLY A 56 -31.54 -2.47 11.80
C GLY A 56 -31.53 -2.06 10.32
N LYS A 57 -30.58 -1.23 9.88
CA LYS A 57 -30.43 -0.86 8.47
C LYS A 57 -29.65 -1.91 7.71
N LEU A 58 -30.22 -2.38 6.60
CA LEU A 58 -29.56 -3.33 5.70
C LEU A 58 -28.28 -2.70 5.12
N ILE A 59 -27.17 -3.43 5.26
CA ILE A 59 -25.91 -3.10 4.63
C ILE A 59 -25.82 -3.93 3.36
N THR A 60 -25.95 -3.28 2.21
CA THR A 60 -25.71 -3.89 0.91
C THR A 60 -24.49 -3.24 0.27
N GLY A 61 -23.65 -4.04 -0.37
CA GLY A 61 -22.61 -3.53 -1.25
C GLY A 61 -23.23 -3.00 -2.53
N LYS A 62 -22.70 -1.89 -3.05
CA LYS A 62 -22.77 -1.66 -4.49
C LYS A 62 -21.83 -2.69 -5.14
N GLU A 63 -22.25 -3.33 -6.21
CA GLU A 63 -21.34 -3.95 -7.18
C GLU A 63 -20.54 -2.82 -7.87
N SER A 64 -19.68 -2.13 -7.12
CA SER A 64 -18.83 -1.09 -7.67
C SER A 64 -17.63 -1.74 -8.34
N LYS A 65 -17.32 -1.31 -9.56
CA LYS A 65 -16.07 -1.69 -10.21
C LYS A 65 -14.91 -1.33 -9.28
N GLN A 66 -13.99 -2.28 -9.07
CA GLN A 66 -12.81 -2.03 -8.26
C GLN A 66 -12.03 -0.84 -8.82
N VAL A 67 -11.61 0.04 -7.93
CA VAL A 67 -10.87 1.26 -8.27
C VAL A 67 -9.40 0.98 -8.18
N TYR A 68 -8.63 1.45 -9.15
CA TYR A 68 -7.18 1.39 -9.17
C TYR A 68 -6.62 2.68 -9.74
N LEU A 69 -5.89 3.42 -8.91
CA LEU A 69 -5.32 4.71 -9.27
C LEU A 69 -3.80 4.67 -9.16
N ALA A 70 -3.12 5.31 -10.12
CA ALA A 70 -1.73 5.76 -9.98
C ALA A 70 -1.74 7.25 -9.61
N PHE A 71 -1.08 7.60 -8.52
CA PHE A 71 -0.99 8.96 -8.02
C PHE A 71 0.47 9.41 -7.91
N ASN A 72 0.79 10.58 -8.47
CA ASN A 72 2.07 11.23 -8.21
C ASN A 72 1.95 12.10 -6.95
N LYS A 73 2.27 11.49 -5.81
CA LYS A 73 2.13 12.11 -4.50
C LYS A 73 3.14 13.26 -4.32
N PRO A 74 2.71 14.49 -4.01
CA PRO A 74 3.61 15.56 -3.63
C PRO A 74 4.14 15.40 -2.19
N ARG A 75 5.24 16.10 -1.88
CA ARG A 75 5.70 16.26 -0.50
C ARG A 75 4.63 16.97 0.35
N GLY A 76 4.64 16.72 1.65
CA GLY A 76 3.69 17.31 2.61
C GLY A 76 2.41 16.49 2.81
N ILE A 77 2.02 15.68 1.83
CA ILE A 77 0.87 14.75 1.95
C ILE A 77 1.29 13.51 2.74
N VAL A 78 0.40 13.03 3.62
CA VAL A 78 0.64 11.88 4.51
C VAL A 78 -0.19 10.68 4.04
N CYS A 79 0.47 9.52 3.87
CA CYS A 79 -0.19 8.28 3.48
C CYS A 79 -0.93 7.65 4.67
N THR A 80 -2.08 8.21 5.03
CA THR A 80 -2.98 7.71 6.07
C THR A 80 -4.43 7.82 5.61
N THR A 81 -5.28 6.93 6.11
CA THR A 81 -6.74 7.01 5.95
C THR A 81 -7.42 7.69 7.13
N ASP A 82 -6.65 8.16 8.13
CA ASP A 82 -7.17 8.91 9.27
C ASP A 82 -7.37 10.38 8.86
N THR A 83 -8.58 10.69 8.42
CA THR A 83 -8.97 12.05 7.99
C THR A 83 -9.29 12.98 9.17
N ARG A 84 -9.47 12.44 10.39
CA ARG A 84 -9.83 13.24 11.57
C ARG A 84 -8.62 13.91 12.19
N ARG A 85 -7.47 13.22 12.21
CA ARG A 85 -6.26 13.69 12.89
C ARG A 85 -5.24 14.34 11.96
N GLU A 86 -5.19 13.92 10.70
CA GLU A 86 -4.21 14.41 9.72
C GLU A 86 -4.90 15.19 8.62
N LYS A 87 -4.77 16.52 8.65
CA LYS A 87 -5.41 17.41 7.67
C LYS A 87 -4.84 17.25 6.26
N ASN A 88 -3.57 16.86 6.13
CA ASN A 88 -2.91 16.68 4.84
C ASN A 88 -2.84 15.20 4.46
N ASN A 89 -3.91 14.44 4.73
CA ASN A 89 -3.94 13.03 4.40
C ASN A 89 -4.20 12.80 2.91
N ILE A 90 -3.76 11.65 2.41
CA ILE A 90 -3.86 11.28 1.00
C ILE A 90 -5.31 11.08 0.53
N ILE A 91 -6.24 10.71 1.40
CA ILE A 91 -7.63 10.45 1.02
C ILE A 91 -8.34 11.75 0.69
N ASP A 92 -8.26 12.72 1.59
CA ASP A 92 -8.84 14.05 1.38
C ASP A 92 -8.16 14.81 0.24
N TYR A 93 -6.84 14.60 0.04
CA TYR A 93 -6.14 15.20 -1.09
C TYR A 93 -6.66 14.69 -2.44
N ILE A 94 -6.91 13.38 -2.55
CA ILE A 94 -7.44 12.79 -3.80
C ILE A 94 -8.91 13.13 -3.99
N ASN A 95 -9.68 13.21 -2.88
CA ASN A 95 -11.11 13.49 -2.85
C ASN A 95 -11.92 12.62 -3.84
N TYR A 96 -11.64 11.31 -3.84
CA TYR A 96 -12.33 10.36 -4.70
C TYR A 96 -13.74 10.05 -4.15
N PRO A 97 -14.77 9.89 -5.01
CA PRO A 97 -16.15 9.69 -4.56
C PRO A 97 -16.38 8.37 -3.80
N GLU A 98 -15.57 7.35 -4.07
CA GLU A 98 -15.66 6.04 -3.44
C GLU A 98 -14.54 5.85 -2.43
N ARG A 99 -14.77 4.96 -1.45
CA ARG A 99 -13.76 4.64 -0.44
C ARG A 99 -12.55 3.95 -1.08
N ILE A 100 -11.41 4.64 -1.06
CA ILE A 100 -10.11 4.13 -1.50
C ILE A 100 -9.10 4.14 -0.35
N PHE A 101 -8.00 3.41 -0.51
CA PHE A 101 -6.87 3.39 0.41
C PHE A 101 -5.56 3.18 -0.35
N PRO A 102 -4.44 3.72 0.17
CA PRO A 102 -3.15 3.58 -0.50
C PRO A 102 -2.60 2.15 -0.40
N ILE A 103 -1.99 1.69 -1.48
CA ILE A 103 -1.21 0.45 -1.53
C ILE A 103 0.19 0.75 -1.01
N GLY A 104 0.35 0.58 0.31
CA GLY A 104 1.58 0.87 1.02
C GLY A 104 1.68 2.34 1.40
N ARG A 105 2.92 2.83 1.57
CA ARG A 105 3.17 4.18 2.07
C ARG A 105 4.35 4.82 1.36
N LEU A 106 4.29 6.14 1.29
CA LEU A 106 5.43 7.04 1.10
C LEU A 106 5.48 7.99 2.29
N ASP A 107 6.69 8.31 2.75
CA ASP A 107 6.87 9.27 3.82
C ASP A 107 6.35 10.66 3.42
N LYS A 108 6.05 11.50 4.42
CA LYS A 108 5.57 12.87 4.20
C LYS A 108 6.56 13.72 3.39
N ASP A 109 7.86 13.50 3.61
CA ASP A 109 8.98 14.17 2.95
C ASP A 109 9.40 13.52 1.61
N SER A 110 8.73 12.44 1.20
CA SER A 110 8.96 11.73 -0.06
C SER A 110 7.82 11.99 -1.06
N GLN A 111 8.13 11.88 -2.34
CA GLN A 111 7.20 12.13 -3.44
C GLN A 111 7.18 10.99 -4.47
N GLY A 112 6.34 11.12 -5.49
CA GLY A 112 6.28 10.20 -6.62
C GLY A 112 5.15 9.18 -6.53
N LEU A 113 5.28 8.11 -7.31
CA LEU A 113 4.25 7.13 -7.56
C LEU A 113 3.76 6.43 -6.28
N ILE A 114 2.46 6.43 -6.05
CA ILE A 114 1.78 5.56 -5.10
C ILE A 114 0.47 5.07 -5.73
N LEU A 115 0.12 3.81 -5.48
CA LEU A 115 -1.14 3.27 -5.96
C LEU A 115 -2.22 3.44 -4.90
N LEU A 116 -3.47 3.64 -5.32
CA LEU A 116 -4.64 3.60 -4.45
C LEU A 116 -5.68 2.64 -5.02
N THR A 117 -6.45 2.01 -4.14
CA THR A 117 -7.49 1.06 -4.56
C THR A 117 -8.66 1.01 -3.59
N SER A 118 -9.80 0.52 -4.08
CA SER A 118 -10.91 0.06 -3.23
C SER A 118 -10.86 -1.46 -2.97
N ASP A 119 -9.98 -2.21 -3.64
CA ASP A 119 -9.80 -3.65 -3.45
C ASP A 119 -8.79 -3.93 -2.32
N GLY A 120 -9.28 -4.44 -1.19
CA GLY A 120 -8.45 -4.78 -0.03
C GLY A 120 -7.60 -6.02 -0.22
N ASP A 121 -7.98 -6.93 -1.12
CA ASP A 121 -7.31 -8.21 -1.30
C ASP A 121 -6.01 -8.07 -2.09
N ILE A 122 -5.96 -7.16 -3.05
CA ILE A 122 -4.76 -6.89 -3.85
C ILE A 122 -3.65 -6.20 -3.05
N VAL A 123 -4.01 -5.43 -2.00
CA VAL A 123 -3.03 -4.64 -1.22
C VAL A 123 -1.95 -5.53 -0.62
N ASN A 124 -2.36 -6.59 0.08
CA ASN A 124 -1.40 -7.48 0.74
C ASN A 124 -0.56 -8.23 -0.29
N LYS A 125 -1.12 -8.58 -1.44
CA LYS A 125 -0.38 -9.24 -2.52
C LYS A 125 0.72 -8.32 -3.07
N ILE A 126 0.43 -7.05 -3.32
CA ILE A 126 1.43 -6.09 -3.83
C ILE A 126 2.51 -5.74 -2.78
N LEU A 127 2.13 -5.68 -1.49
CA LEU A 127 3.05 -5.24 -0.43
C LEU A 127 3.95 -6.35 0.13
N ARG A 128 3.61 -7.62 -0.05
CA ARG A 128 4.39 -8.74 0.52
C ARG A 128 5.82 -8.76 -0.04
N ALA A 129 6.79 -8.54 0.85
CA ALA A 129 8.22 -8.54 0.50
C ALA A 129 8.72 -9.91 0.00
N ARG A 130 8.02 -11.01 0.30
CA ARG A 130 8.31 -12.35 -0.26
C ARG A 130 8.08 -12.40 -1.77
N ASN A 131 7.19 -11.57 -2.29
CA ASN A 131 6.89 -11.53 -3.71
C ASN A 131 7.94 -10.75 -4.52
N ASN A 132 8.95 -10.17 -3.85
CA ASN A 132 10.07 -9.46 -4.46
C ASN A 132 9.67 -8.34 -5.46
N HIS A 133 8.48 -7.76 -5.30
CA HIS A 133 7.99 -6.73 -6.19
C HIS A 133 8.82 -5.46 -6.13
N GLU A 134 9.48 -5.17 -7.24
CA GLU A 134 10.38 -4.05 -7.40
C GLU A 134 9.68 -2.70 -7.21
N LYS A 135 10.42 -1.79 -6.58
CA LYS A 135 10.10 -0.38 -6.44
C LYS A 135 11.35 0.42 -6.77
N GLU A 136 11.24 1.25 -7.79
CA GLU A 136 12.35 2.07 -8.29
C GLU A 136 12.24 3.49 -7.76
N TYR A 137 13.37 4.03 -7.32
CA TYR A 137 13.46 5.37 -6.77
C TYR A 137 14.58 6.15 -7.44
N LEU A 138 14.32 7.43 -7.66
CA LEU A 138 15.32 8.44 -7.97
C LEU A 138 15.64 9.21 -6.69
N VAL A 139 16.93 9.29 -6.36
CA VAL A 139 17.40 9.83 -5.08
C VAL A 139 18.44 10.91 -5.33
N THR A 140 18.20 12.10 -4.78
CA THR A 140 19.19 13.17 -4.73
C THR A 140 19.76 13.26 -3.33
N VAL A 141 21.08 13.34 -3.22
CA VAL A 141 21.80 13.40 -1.94
C VAL A 141 22.61 14.67 -1.78
N LYS A 142 22.93 15.01 -0.52
CA LYS A 142 23.63 16.24 -0.15
C LYS A 142 25.10 16.25 -0.56
N TYR A 143 25.79 15.13 -0.44
CA TYR A 143 27.23 15.03 -0.73
C TYR A 143 27.50 14.19 -2.00
N PRO A 144 28.60 14.44 -2.72
CA PRO A 144 28.92 13.72 -3.95
C PRO A 144 28.97 12.19 -3.78
N ILE A 145 28.43 11.49 -4.76
CA ILE A 145 28.38 10.03 -4.81
C ILE A 145 29.72 9.48 -5.32
N THR A 146 30.25 8.49 -4.60
CA THR A 146 31.47 7.76 -4.98
C THR A 146 31.14 6.35 -5.43
N LYS A 147 32.05 5.71 -6.18
CA LYS A 147 31.92 4.29 -6.53
C LYS A 147 31.81 3.38 -5.29
N SER A 148 32.52 3.74 -4.21
CA SER A 148 32.45 3.02 -2.93
C SER A 148 31.06 3.14 -2.28
N PHE A 149 30.43 4.32 -2.32
CA PHE A 149 29.07 4.51 -1.84
C PHE A 149 28.09 3.58 -2.59
N ILE A 150 28.14 3.55 -3.92
CA ILE A 150 27.27 2.70 -4.74
C ILE A 150 27.47 1.22 -4.41
N HIS A 151 28.73 0.77 -4.32
CA HIS A 151 29.04 -0.62 -3.99
C HIS A 151 28.56 -1.02 -2.59
N LYS A 152 28.72 -0.16 -1.57
CA LYS A 152 28.23 -0.42 -0.22
C LYS A 152 26.70 -0.42 -0.17
N MET A 153 26.07 0.55 -0.83
CA MET A 153 24.62 0.68 -0.89
C MET A 153 23.95 -0.56 -1.51
N SER A 154 24.54 -1.12 -2.58
CA SER A 154 23.98 -2.28 -3.30
C SER A 154 24.19 -3.61 -2.59
N ASN A 155 25.20 -3.74 -1.71
CA ASN A 155 25.55 -5.00 -1.06
C ASN A 155 24.84 -5.28 0.27
N GLY A 156 23.92 -4.40 0.67
CA GLY A 156 23.20 -4.48 1.93
C GLY A 156 23.83 -3.59 3.00
N VAL A 157 22.98 -2.88 3.74
CA VAL A 157 23.39 -1.88 4.73
C VAL A 157 22.75 -2.22 6.08
N PRO A 158 23.51 -2.25 7.18
CA PRO A 158 22.97 -2.53 8.50
C PRO A 158 22.18 -1.33 9.03
N ILE A 159 20.85 -1.48 9.12
CA ILE A 159 19.92 -0.50 9.65
C ILE A 159 18.79 -1.20 10.41
N LEU A 160 18.21 -0.54 11.42
CA LEU A 160 17.06 -1.08 12.18
C LEU A 160 17.31 -2.48 12.77
N GLY A 161 18.53 -2.78 13.20
CA GLY A 161 18.90 -4.08 13.77
C GLY A 161 18.90 -5.24 12.75
N THR A 162 18.86 -4.96 11.46
CA THR A 162 18.96 -5.96 10.39
C THR A 162 19.86 -5.45 9.25
N VAL A 163 20.15 -6.29 8.27
CA VAL A 163 20.87 -5.90 7.05
C VAL A 163 19.88 -5.86 5.89
N THR A 164 19.87 -4.77 5.14
CA THR A 164 19.00 -4.70 3.95
C THR A 164 19.39 -5.76 2.92
N ARG A 165 18.41 -6.23 2.15
CA ARG A 165 18.69 -7.08 0.99
C ARG A 165 19.60 -6.35 0.01
N LYS A 166 20.41 -7.11 -0.72
CA LYS A 166 21.13 -6.59 -1.88
C LYS A 166 20.15 -6.00 -2.89
N CYS A 167 20.56 -4.95 -3.57
CA CYS A 167 19.69 -4.21 -4.47
C CYS A 167 20.48 -3.62 -5.64
N VAL A 168 19.77 -3.22 -6.69
CA VAL A 168 20.38 -2.52 -7.82
C VAL A 168 20.52 -1.05 -7.44
N VAL A 169 21.72 -0.51 -7.61
CA VAL A 169 22.04 0.91 -7.38
C VAL A 169 22.89 1.39 -8.53
N GLU A 170 22.48 2.49 -9.16
CA GLU A 170 23.19 3.08 -10.29
C GLU A 170 23.35 4.57 -10.09
N GLN A 171 24.58 5.05 -10.25
CA GLN A 171 24.87 6.48 -10.22
C GLN A 171 24.39 7.14 -11.52
N LEU A 172 23.56 8.18 -11.41
CA LEU A 172 23.06 8.94 -12.55
C LEU A 172 23.94 10.19 -12.80
N ASP A 173 24.39 10.84 -11.73
CA ASP A 173 25.35 11.93 -11.78
C ASP A 173 26.08 12.11 -10.44
N ARG A 174 26.73 13.27 -10.23
CA ARG A 174 27.49 13.56 -9.02
C ARG A 174 26.65 13.49 -7.73
N PHE A 175 25.36 13.80 -7.78
CA PHE A 175 24.48 13.91 -6.61
C PHE A 175 23.21 13.05 -6.70
N ARG A 176 22.96 12.38 -7.82
CA ARG A 176 21.79 11.52 -8.02
C ARG A 176 22.15 10.06 -8.30
N PHE A 177 21.36 9.16 -7.72
CA PHE A 177 21.39 7.74 -8.04
C PHE A 177 19.98 7.17 -8.16
N ARG A 178 19.88 6.11 -8.94
CA ARG A 178 18.73 5.21 -9.02
C ARG A 178 18.93 4.03 -8.06
N ILE A 179 17.86 3.61 -7.39
CA ILE A 179 17.85 2.40 -6.56
C ILE A 179 16.56 1.60 -6.76
N ILE A 180 16.68 0.28 -6.90
CA ILE A 180 15.54 -0.64 -7.05
C ILE A 180 15.48 -1.56 -5.84
N LEU A 181 14.40 -1.48 -5.07
CA LEU A 181 14.20 -2.26 -3.86
C LEU A 181 13.06 -3.28 -4.02
N THR A 182 13.26 -4.46 -3.45
CA THR A 182 12.25 -5.52 -3.34
C THR A 182 11.67 -5.65 -1.93
N GLN A 183 12.15 -4.84 -0.99
CA GLN A 183 11.68 -4.71 0.39
C GLN A 183 11.38 -3.25 0.73
N GLY A 184 10.63 -3.02 1.81
CA GLY A 184 10.22 -1.66 2.22
C GLY A 184 10.29 -1.46 3.73
N LEU A 185 11.50 -1.34 4.28
CA LEU A 185 11.69 -0.99 5.70
C LEU A 185 11.35 0.49 5.96
N ASN A 186 11.07 0.84 7.22
CA ASN A 186 10.75 2.21 7.60
C ASN A 186 11.90 3.18 7.24
N ARG A 187 11.62 4.15 6.36
CA ARG A 187 12.58 5.15 5.88
C ARG A 187 13.88 4.54 5.31
N GLN A 188 13.78 3.34 4.71
CA GLN A 188 14.92 2.51 4.31
C GLN A 188 16.03 3.29 3.59
N ILE A 189 15.73 3.92 2.45
CA ILE A 189 16.73 4.63 1.61
C ILE A 189 17.41 5.76 2.39
N ARG A 190 16.65 6.50 3.21
CA ARG A 190 17.20 7.61 4.01
C ARG A 190 18.17 7.10 5.07
N ARG A 191 17.81 6.02 5.77
CA ARG A 191 18.68 5.38 6.77
C ARG A 191 19.93 4.77 6.15
N MET A 192 19.79 4.14 4.97
CA MET A 192 20.95 3.61 4.24
C MET A 192 21.91 4.73 3.84
N CYS A 193 21.40 5.87 3.34
CA CYS A 193 22.23 7.03 3.01
C CYS A 193 22.93 7.59 4.26
N GLU A 194 22.20 7.76 5.37
CA GLU A 194 22.75 8.27 6.64
C GLU A 194 23.86 7.36 7.18
N HIS A 195 23.65 6.05 7.15
CA HIS A 195 24.66 5.06 7.55
C HIS A 195 25.94 5.18 6.72
N LEU A 196 25.82 5.47 5.43
CA LEU A 196 26.95 5.65 4.52
C LEU A 196 27.50 7.09 4.49
N GLY A 197 27.15 7.92 5.48
CA GLY A 197 27.68 9.28 5.64
C GLY A 197 27.06 10.32 4.69
N ASN A 198 25.92 10.03 4.06
CA ASN A 198 25.21 10.95 3.18
C ASN A 198 23.80 11.27 3.67
N ARG A 199 23.12 12.23 3.05
CA ARG A 199 21.76 12.62 3.42
C ARG A 199 20.90 12.82 2.19
N VAL A 200 19.68 12.30 2.23
CA VAL A 200 18.70 12.43 1.14
C VAL A 200 18.10 13.83 1.16
N VAL A 201 18.20 14.53 0.03
CA VAL A 201 17.58 15.84 -0.24
C VAL A 201 16.23 15.65 -0.96
N GLU A 202 16.18 14.69 -1.88
CA GLU A 202 15.00 14.33 -2.65
C GLU A 202 14.88 12.83 -2.81
N LEU A 203 13.65 12.35 -2.69
CA LEU A 203 13.32 10.96 -2.86
C LEU A 203 11.99 10.87 -3.61
N GLU A 204 12.08 10.40 -4.85
CA GLU A 204 10.95 10.20 -5.72
C GLU A 204 10.83 8.72 -6.07
N ARG A 205 9.68 8.10 -5.78
CA ARG A 205 9.40 6.76 -6.29
C ARG A 205 8.93 6.89 -7.73
N TYR A 206 9.68 6.30 -8.64
CA TYR A 206 9.43 6.40 -10.08
C TYR A 206 8.62 5.21 -10.61
N ARG A 207 8.82 4.01 -10.07
CA ARG A 207 8.14 2.79 -10.55
C ARG A 207 7.70 1.88 -9.41
N ILE A 208 6.57 1.21 -9.59
CA ILE A 208 6.10 0.11 -8.76
C ILE A 208 5.74 -1.04 -9.71
N MET A 209 6.47 -2.15 -9.66
CA MET A 209 6.30 -3.28 -10.59
C MET A 209 6.37 -2.78 -12.04
N ASN A 210 5.31 -2.94 -12.82
CA ASN A 210 5.18 -2.50 -14.20
C ASN A 210 4.59 -1.08 -14.35
N ILE A 211 4.20 -0.43 -13.26
CA ILE A 211 3.58 0.90 -13.29
C ILE A 211 4.66 1.96 -13.15
N ASN A 212 4.79 2.81 -14.17
CA ASN A 212 5.70 3.94 -14.18
C ASN A 212 4.99 5.22 -13.76
N LEU A 213 5.77 6.17 -13.23
CA LEU A 213 5.31 7.52 -12.96
C LEU A 213 5.18 8.29 -14.27
N ASP A 214 3.94 8.47 -14.73
CA ASP A 214 3.59 9.11 -15.99
C ASP A 214 2.50 10.19 -15.83
N VAL A 215 2.20 10.56 -14.58
CA VAL A 215 1.25 11.62 -14.25
C VAL A 215 1.96 12.82 -13.61
N PRO A 216 1.52 14.05 -13.91
CA PRO A 216 2.07 15.25 -13.27
C PRO A 216 1.95 15.22 -11.75
N LEU A 217 2.84 15.95 -11.08
CA LEU A 217 2.85 16.05 -9.61
C LEU A 217 1.49 16.51 -9.08
N GLY A 218 0.99 15.82 -8.05
CA GLY A 218 -0.31 16.11 -7.44
C GLY A 218 -1.51 15.63 -8.26
N LYS A 219 -1.29 14.96 -9.39
CA LYS A 219 -2.34 14.38 -10.22
C LYS A 219 -2.35 12.86 -10.14
N TRP A 220 -3.50 12.28 -10.47
CA TRP A 220 -3.72 10.85 -10.52
C TRP A 220 -4.44 10.46 -11.81
N ARG A 221 -4.33 9.18 -12.17
CA ARG A 221 -5.09 8.56 -13.26
C ARG A 221 -5.55 7.16 -12.84
N HIS A 222 -6.50 6.61 -13.58
CA HIS A 222 -6.80 5.18 -13.48
C HIS A 222 -5.66 4.34 -14.07
N LEU A 223 -5.42 3.17 -13.48
CA LEU A 223 -4.61 2.15 -14.14
C LEU A 223 -5.32 1.64 -15.39
N THR A 224 -4.56 1.43 -16.45
CA THR A 224 -5.07 0.86 -17.69
C THR A 224 -5.39 -0.62 -17.51
N LYS A 225 -6.20 -1.19 -18.40
CA LYS A 225 -6.49 -2.63 -18.39
C LYS A 225 -5.23 -3.48 -18.58
N GLY A 226 -4.29 -3.02 -19.40
CA GLY A 226 -3.02 -3.72 -19.64
C GLY A 226 -2.15 -3.75 -18.38
N GLU A 227 -2.00 -2.60 -17.72
CA GLU A 227 -1.30 -2.50 -16.44
C GLU A 227 -1.91 -3.39 -15.36
N LEU A 228 -3.24 -3.40 -15.24
CA LEU A 228 -3.93 -4.24 -14.27
C LEU A 228 -3.75 -5.73 -14.57
N ARG A 229 -3.80 -6.11 -15.85
CA ARG A 229 -3.58 -7.50 -16.26
C ARG A 229 -2.18 -7.97 -15.89
N GLU A 230 -1.17 -7.15 -16.18
CA GLU A 230 0.22 -7.50 -15.85
C GLU A 230 0.44 -7.55 -14.33
N ILE A 231 -0.17 -6.65 -13.54
CA ILE A 231 -0.19 -6.78 -12.08
C ILE A 231 -0.81 -8.13 -11.68
N GLN A 232 -1.95 -8.50 -12.24
CA GLN A 232 -2.62 -9.76 -11.91
C GLN A 232 -1.75 -10.98 -12.25
N ASP A 233 -1.09 -10.96 -13.40
CA ASP A 233 -0.18 -12.02 -13.84
C ASP A 233 1.02 -12.13 -12.87
N LEU A 234 1.63 -11.00 -12.48
CA LEU A 234 2.71 -10.95 -11.48
C LEU A 234 2.27 -11.39 -10.08
N LEU A 235 0.97 -11.38 -9.79
CA LEU A 235 0.39 -11.79 -8.52
C LEU A 235 -0.22 -13.19 -8.53
N ALA A 236 -0.23 -13.88 -9.68
CA ALA A 236 -0.89 -15.18 -9.85
C ALA A 236 -0.29 -16.26 -8.92
N ASP A 237 1.03 -16.26 -8.77
CA ASP A 237 1.75 -17.20 -7.90
C ASP A 237 1.77 -16.81 -6.41
N SER A 238 1.17 -15.66 -6.06
CA SER A 238 1.14 -15.19 -4.67
C SER A 238 -0.01 -15.85 -3.90
N SER A 239 0.32 -16.81 -3.04
CA SER A 239 -0.64 -17.47 -2.16
C SER A 239 -1.37 -16.45 -1.26
N LYS A 240 -2.70 -16.62 -1.13
CA LYS A 240 -3.55 -15.77 -0.25
C LYS A 240 -3.22 -15.98 1.24
N THR A 241 -2.66 -17.14 1.59
CA THR A 241 -2.41 -17.58 2.97
C THR A 241 -1.03 -17.18 3.46
N TYR A 242 -1.00 -16.70 4.69
CA TYR A 242 0.21 -16.50 5.48
C TYR A 242 0.28 -17.69 6.44
N ASP A 243 1.33 -18.49 6.35
CA ASP A 243 1.73 -19.42 7.41
C ASP A 243 2.76 -18.66 8.26
N ASP A 244 2.46 -18.47 9.53
CA ASP A 244 3.25 -17.70 10.52
C ASP A 244 4.48 -18.49 11.01
N SER A 245 4.92 -19.50 10.26
CA SER A 245 5.93 -20.46 10.65
C SER A 245 7.17 -20.35 9.76
N GLN A 246 8.01 -19.34 10.03
CA GLN A 246 9.49 -19.40 9.99
C GLN A 246 10.13 -18.05 10.28
#